data_AF-A0A975G178-F1
#
_entry.id   AF-A0A975G178-F1
#
_cell.length_a   1.000
_cell.length_b   1.000
_cell.length_c   1.000
_cell.angle_alpha   90.00
_cell.angle_beta   90.00
_cell.angle_gamma   90.00
#
_symmetry.space_group_name_H-M   'P 1'
#
loop_
_entity.id
_entity.type
_entity.pdbx_description
1 polymer ?
#
loop_
_entity_poly.entity_id
_entity_poly.type
_entity_poly.pdbx_seq_one_letter_code
_entity_poly.pdbx_strand_id
1 'polypeptide(L)'
;MARCSSRSASIPTHAGIPAFDIIVVEEDDPYLPGGVKGIGMLGSAGVQAAIANAIHHAIGKRIRRLPIRIEDILGVGESGSA
;
A
#
# COMPACT_ATOMS: atom_id res chain seq x y z
N MET A 1 -19.90 15.55 -5.38
CA MET A 1 -19.35 15.83 -6.72
C MET A 1 -17.85 15.58 -6.68
N ALA A 2 -17.37 14.46 -7.20
CA ALA A 2 -15.98 14.03 -7.06
C ALA A 2 -15.03 14.92 -7.89
N ARG A 3 -13.98 15.43 -7.25
CA ARG A 3 -12.93 16.23 -7.92
C ARG A 3 -12.10 15.32 -8.83
N CYS A 4 -12.47 15.25 -10.11
CA CYS A 4 -11.81 14.40 -11.11
C CYS A 4 -10.62 15.10 -11.78
N SER A 5 -9.76 15.73 -10.97
CA SER A 5 -8.51 16.35 -11.44
C SER A 5 -7.33 15.54 -10.92
N SER A 6 -6.33 15.31 -11.77
CA SER A 6 -5.08 14.63 -11.38
C SER A 6 -4.32 15.40 -10.29
N ARG A 7 -4.57 16.70 -10.12
CA ARG A 7 -4.03 17.47 -8.98
C ARG A 7 -4.63 17.06 -7.63
N SER A 8 -5.85 16.55 -7.63
CA SER A 8 -6.55 16.11 -6.42
C SER A 8 -6.32 14.64 -6.08
N ALA A 9 -5.85 13.84 -7.04
CA ALA A 9 -5.38 12.48 -6.79
C ALA A 9 -3.86 12.52 -6.55
N SER A 10 -3.42 12.30 -5.32
CA SER A 10 -1.98 12.31 -5.01
C SER A 10 -1.30 11.13 -5.69
N ILE A 11 -0.56 11.40 -6.77
CA ILE A 11 0.27 10.41 -7.46
C ILE A 11 1.69 10.53 -6.90
N PRO A 12 2.32 9.43 -6.49
CA PRO A 12 3.69 9.47 -6.00
C PRO A 12 4.64 9.96 -7.10
N THR A 13 5.53 10.88 -6.75
CA THR A 13 6.64 11.32 -7.59
C THR A 13 7.89 10.52 -7.24
N HIS A 14 8.95 10.63 -8.06
CA HIS A 14 10.22 9.93 -7.83
C HIS A 14 10.78 10.15 -6.42
N ALA A 15 10.63 11.36 -5.86
CA ALA A 15 11.11 11.69 -4.52
C ALA A 15 10.38 10.95 -3.38
N GLY A 16 9.20 10.38 -3.64
CA GLY A 16 8.41 9.65 -2.64
C GLY A 16 8.63 8.13 -2.61
N ILE A 17 9.52 7.60 -3.47
CA ILE A 17 9.72 6.15 -3.60
C ILE A 17 10.88 5.72 -2.68
N PRO A 18 10.65 4.82 -1.70
CA PRO A 18 11.72 4.25 -0.88
C PRO A 18 12.53 3.23 -1.68
N ALA A 19 13.72 2.87 -1.18
CA ALA A 19 14.44 1.71 -1.71
C ALA A 19 13.64 0.43 -1.41
N PHE A 20 13.55 -0.47 -2.38
CA PHE A 20 12.91 -1.78 -2.25
C PHE A 20 13.73 -2.84 -2.98
N ASP A 21 13.74 -4.05 -2.42
CA ASP A 21 14.39 -5.21 -3.02
C ASP A 21 13.35 -6.19 -3.57
N ILE A 22 13.69 -6.87 -4.66
CA ILE A 22 12.85 -7.89 -5.30
C ILE A 22 13.58 -9.22 -5.23
N ILE A 23 12.94 -10.21 -4.61
CA ILE A 23 13.42 -11.59 -4.58
C ILE A 23 12.46 -12.41 -5.44
N VAL A 24 12.99 -13.03 -6.49
CA VAL A 24 12.25 -13.97 -7.31
C VAL A 24 12.46 -15.37 -6.74
N VAL A 25 11.36 -16.00 -6.33
CA VAL A 25 11.36 -17.39 -5.88
C VAL A 25 10.95 -18.26 -7.06
N GLU A 26 11.84 -19.14 -7.48
CA GLU A 26 11.60 -20.08 -8.56
C GLU A 26 10.80 -21.28 -8.02
N GLU A 27 9.67 -21.56 -8.65
CA GLU A 27 8.82 -22.69 -8.31
C GLU A 27 8.21 -23.24 -9.60
N ASP A 28 8.50 -24.50 -9.91
CA ASP A 28 7.92 -25.19 -11.05
C ASP A 28 6.47 -25.62 -10.75
N ASP A 29 5.55 -25.19 -11.61
CA ASP A 29 4.15 -25.61 -11.56
C ASP A 29 3.86 -26.67 -12.62
N PRO A 30 3.62 -27.93 -12.25
CA PRO A 30 3.37 -29.01 -13.21
C PRO A 30 2.02 -28.90 -13.92
N TYR A 31 1.10 -28.05 -13.42
CA TYR A 31 -0.24 -27.89 -13.99
C TYR A 31 -0.33 -26.73 -14.98
N LEU A 32 0.68 -25.85 -15.03
CA LEU A 32 0.71 -24.72 -15.95
C LEU A 32 1.61 -25.00 -17.15
N PRO A 33 1.16 -24.69 -18.38
CA PRO A 33 1.98 -24.85 -19.58
C PRO A 33 3.21 -23.93 -19.48
N GLY A 34 4.39 -24.54 -19.44
CA GLY A 34 5.67 -23.83 -19.33
C GLY A 34 6.07 -23.42 -17.91
N GLY A 35 5.34 -23.84 -16.86
CA GLY A 35 5.69 -23.58 -15.46
C GLY A 35 5.63 -22.10 -15.04
N VAL A 36 5.10 -21.21 -15.89
CA VAL A 36 5.11 -19.75 -15.66
C VAL A 36 3.86 -19.29 -14.91
N LYS A 37 4.04 -18.54 -13.82
CA LYS A 37 2.96 -17.93 -13.02
C LYS A 37 2.87 -16.41 -13.25
N GLY A 38 1.65 -15.87 -13.22
CA GLY A 38 1.42 -14.42 -13.30
C GLY A 38 1.66 -13.72 -11.96
N ILE A 39 2.58 -12.75 -11.92
CA ILE A 39 2.97 -12.05 -10.68
C ILE A 39 2.49 -10.60 -10.58
N GLY A 40 1.84 -10.06 -11.62
CA GLY A 40 1.60 -8.62 -11.76
C GLY A 40 0.81 -7.96 -10.62
N MET A 41 -0.13 -8.67 -10.01
CA MET A 41 -0.90 -8.15 -8.87
C MET A 41 -0.38 -8.59 -7.50
N LEU A 42 0.40 -9.67 -7.44
CA LEU A 42 0.87 -10.26 -6.18
C LEU A 42 1.73 -9.26 -5.39
N GLY A 43 2.59 -8.53 -6.09
CA GLY A 43 3.45 -7.52 -5.46
C GLY A 43 2.68 -6.35 -4.83
N SER A 44 1.47 -6.03 -5.31
CA SER A 44 0.68 -4.88 -4.83
C SER A 44 -0.37 -5.26 -3.78
N ALA A 45 -0.89 -6.49 -3.83
CA ALA A 45 -1.99 -6.94 -2.98
C ALA A 45 -1.73 -6.78 -1.48
N GLY A 46 -0.48 -6.98 -1.03
CA GLY A 46 -0.10 -6.90 0.39
C GLY A 46 0.45 -5.55 0.85
N VAL A 47 0.74 -4.62 -0.06
CA VAL A 47 1.53 -3.41 0.25
C VAL A 47 0.81 -2.51 1.26
N GLN A 48 -0.48 -2.29 1.06
CA GLN A 48 -1.27 -1.41 1.93
C GLN A 48 -1.33 -1.94 3.37
N ALA A 49 -1.51 -3.26 3.53
CA ALA A 49 -1.53 -3.91 4.83
C ALA A 49 -0.15 -3.91 5.50
N ALA A 50 0.93 -4.14 4.74
CA ALA A 50 2.30 -4.08 5.25
C ALA A 50 2.65 -2.70 5.80
N ILE A 51 2.31 -1.63 5.07
CA ILE A 51 2.54 -0.24 5.52
C ILE A 51 1.70 0.07 6.76
N ALA A 52 0.41 -0.30 6.79
CA ALA A 52 -0.43 -0.09 7.98
C ALA A 52 0.08 -0.84 9.22
N ASN A 53 0.67 -2.03 9.02
CA ASN A 53 1.33 -2.79 10.09
C ASN A 53 2.61 -2.15 10.57
N ALA A 54 3.44 -1.61 9.67
CA ALA A 54 4.65 -0.88 10.01
C ALA A 54 4.34 0.38 10.82
N ILE A 55 3.30 1.13 10.43
CA ILE A 55 2.82 2.29 11.19
C ILE A 55 2.38 1.84 12.58
N HIS A 56 1.53 0.82 12.70
CA HIS A 56 1.11 0.32 14.00
C HIS A 56 2.27 -0.13 14.89
N HIS A 57 3.29 -0.79 14.31
CA HIS A 57 4.49 -1.19 15.03
C HIS A 57 5.26 0.02 15.57
N ALA A 58 5.32 1.13 14.81
CA ALA A 58 6.04 2.34 15.22
C ALA A 58 5.31 3.18 16.28
N ILE A 59 3.97 3.32 16.19
CA ILE A 59 3.19 4.22 17.05
C ILE A 59 2.27 3.51 18.06
N GLY A 60 2.13 2.19 18.00
CA GLY A 60 1.22 1.40 18.84
C GLY A 60 -0.27 1.56 18.54
N LYS A 61 -0.68 2.49 17.67
CA LYS A 61 -2.08 2.72 17.28
C LYS A 61 -2.46 1.97 16.01
N ARG A 62 -3.63 1.33 15.96
CA ARG A 62 -4.15 0.61 14.77
C ARG A 62 -5.07 1.52 13.96
N ILE A 63 -4.61 1.94 12.78
CA ILE A 63 -5.43 2.69 11.81
C ILE A 63 -5.91 1.71 10.73
N ARG A 64 -7.23 1.66 10.51
CA ARG A 64 -7.88 0.76 9.52
C ARG A 64 -8.47 1.49 8.32
N ARG A 65 -8.49 2.82 8.36
CA ARG A 65 -8.99 3.67 7.29
C ARG A 65 -7.84 4.02 6.35
N LEU A 66 -8.02 3.76 5.07
CA LEU A 66 -7.07 4.12 4.01
C LEU A 66 -7.68 5.24 3.15
N PRO A 67 -6.88 6.18 2.63
CA PRO A 67 -5.44 6.36 2.85
C PRO A 67 -5.12 6.88 4.26
N ILE A 68 -4.04 6.40 4.87
CA ILE A 68 -3.55 6.89 6.18
C ILE A 68 -2.89 8.25 5.97
N ARG A 69 -3.38 9.27 6.65
CA ARG A 69 -2.82 10.62 6.60
C ARG A 69 -2.10 10.98 7.89
N ILE A 70 -1.34 12.07 7.86
CA ILE A 70 -0.62 12.59 9.03
C ILE A 70 -1.60 12.96 10.15
N GLU A 71 -2.79 13.48 9.79
CA GLU A 71 -3.86 13.78 10.74
C GLU A 71 -4.29 12.56 11.56
N ASP A 72 -4.35 11.38 10.94
CA ASP A 72 -4.71 10.12 11.61
C ASP A 72 -3.65 9.67 12.63
N ILE A 73 -2.41 10.10 12.44
CA ILE A 73 -1.27 9.77 13.31
C ILE A 73 -1.19 10.74 14.50
N LEU A 74 -1.30 12.05 14.21
CA LEU A 74 -1.17 13.11 15.22
C LEU A 74 -2.41 13.24 16.12
N GLY A 75 -3.54 12.64 15.75
CA GLY A 75 -4.77 12.72 16.55
C GLY A 75 -5.41 14.12 16.56
N VAL A 76 -5.02 14.99 15.61
CA VAL A 76 -5.53 16.37 15.47
C VAL A 76 -6.89 16.40 14.74
N GLY A 77 -7.58 15.26 14.67
CA GLY A 77 -8.79 15.08 13.87
C GLY A 77 -9.85 14.20 14.53
N GLU A 78 -10.23 14.48 15.79
CA GLU A 78 -11.63 14.23 16.17
C GLU A 78 -12.48 15.39 15.62
N SER A 79 -12.92 15.25 14.38
CA SER A 79 -14.16 15.83 13.83
C SER A 79 -14.27 15.53 12.33
N GLY A 80 -15.03 14.50 11.97
CA GLY A 80 -15.56 14.39 10.60
C GLY A 80 -15.70 12.98 10.05
N SER A 81 -16.90 12.42 10.25
CA SER A 81 -17.60 11.38 9.47
C SER A 81 -17.00 9.97 9.38
N ALA A 82 -17.72 9.04 10.02
CA ALA A 82 -18.42 7.93 9.36
C ALA A 82 -18.06 7.63 7.89
#